data_AF-A0A8T4YUF2-F1
#
_entry.id   AF-A0A8T4YUF2-F1
#
_cell.length_a   1.000
_cell.length_b   1.000
_cell.length_c   1.000
_cell.angle_alpha   90.00
_cell.angle_beta   90.00
_cell.angle_gamma   90.00
#
_symmetry.space_group_name_H-M   'P 1'
#
loop_
_entity.id
_entity.type
_entity.pdbx_description
1 polymer ?
#
loop_
_entity_poly.entity_id
_entity_poly.type
_entity_poly.pdbx_seq_one_letter_code
_entity_poly.pdbx_strand_id
1 'polypeptide(L)'
;MNEKLVVSFSGKGGSGKTTVAALMLKHLVESGNIKILVIDADPATNLPDVLGINVKKTVGMVEDELRRKLEKSEIPPTVTKKELLEGQIHGILAEAEGFDVLAMGRSEG
;
A
#
# COMPACT_ATOMS: atom_id res chain seq x y z
N MET A 1 8.77 11.91 21.79
CA MET A 1 8.76 11.04 20.59
C MET A 1 7.30 10.81 20.25
N ASN A 2 6.84 11.11 19.03
CA ASN A 2 5.52 10.67 18.61
C ASN A 2 5.60 9.16 18.38
N GLU A 3 4.96 8.37 19.24
CA GLU A 3 4.83 6.93 19.00
C GLU A 3 3.97 6.71 17.75
N LYS A 4 4.43 5.81 16.88
CA LYS A 4 3.65 5.36 15.74
C LYS A 4 2.59 4.38 16.25
N LEU A 5 1.32 4.68 16.04
CA LEU A 5 0.23 3.75 16.27
C LEU A 5 0.03 2.88 15.02
N VAL A 6 0.03 1.56 15.19
CA VAL A 6 -0.26 0.59 14.12
C VAL A 6 -1.55 -0.14 14.48
N VAL A 7 -2.54 -0.07 13.59
CA VAL A 7 -3.82 -0.76 13.74
C VAL A 7 -3.95 -1.77 12.61
N SER A 8 -4.31 -3.01 12.93
CA SER A 8 -4.55 -4.06 11.93
C SER A 8 -5.94 -4.66 12.11
N PHE A 9 -6.61 -4.92 10.99
CA PHE A 9 -7.93 -5.52 10.96
C PHE A 9 -7.82 -6.96 10.47
N SER A 10 -8.13 -7.93 11.33
CA SER A 10 -8.08 -9.36 11.02
C SER A 10 -9.42 -10.04 11.32
N GLY A 11 -9.66 -11.21 10.71
CA GLY A 11 -10.96 -11.90 10.77
C GLY A 11 -11.32 -12.65 9.49
N LYS A 12 -12.35 -13.51 9.57
CA LYS A 12 -12.81 -14.36 8.45
C LYS A 12 -13.23 -13.54 7.22
N GLY A 13 -13.25 -14.16 6.05
CA GLY A 13 -13.83 -13.56 4.84
C GLY A 13 -15.27 -13.10 5.08
N GLY A 14 -15.62 -11.89 4.65
CA GLY A 14 -16.96 -11.32 4.85
C GLY A 14 -17.27 -10.78 6.25
N SER A 15 -16.33 -10.77 7.21
CA SER A 15 -16.56 -10.26 8.58
C SER A 15 -16.63 -8.72 8.72
N GLY A 16 -16.67 -7.98 7.60
CA GLY A 16 -16.77 -6.51 7.62
C GLY A 16 -15.47 -5.73 7.87
N LYS A 17 -14.29 -6.37 7.81
CA LYS A 17 -12.99 -5.72 8.08
C LYS A 17 -12.77 -4.44 7.28
N THR A 18 -12.95 -4.51 5.96
CA THR A 18 -12.78 -3.39 5.04
C THR A 18 -13.73 -2.25 5.39
N THR A 19 -14.98 -2.57 5.74
CA THR A 19 -15.98 -1.60 6.17
C THR A 19 -15.58 -0.88 7.46
N VAL A 20 -15.15 -1.63 8.48
CA VAL A 20 -14.70 -1.04 9.75
C VAL A 20 -13.43 -0.20 9.54
N ALA A 21 -12.49 -0.66 8.73
CA ALA A 21 -11.28 0.09 8.39
C ALA A 21 -11.62 1.43 7.70
N ALA A 22 -12.53 1.41 6.72
CA ALA A 22 -12.97 2.61 6.02
C ALA A 22 -13.69 3.62 6.93
N LEU A 23 -14.57 3.14 7.83
CA LEU A 23 -15.25 3.99 8.81
C LEU A 23 -14.29 4.60 9.84
N MET A 24 -13.32 3.81 10.33
CA MET A 24 -12.29 4.29 11.22
C MET A 24 -11.41 5.34 10.54
N LEU A 25 -10.96 5.09 9.31
CA LEU A 25 -10.19 6.05 8.53
C LEU A 25 -10.94 7.37 8.35
N LYS A 26 -12.22 7.29 7.94
CA LYS A 26 -13.07 8.48 7.80
C LYS A 26 -13.12 9.30 9.09
N HIS A 27 -13.40 8.66 10.21
CA HIS A 27 -13.46 9.33 11.51
C HIS A 27 -12.11 9.97 11.90
N LEU A 28 -11.00 9.29 11.63
CA LEU A 28 -9.65 9.77 11.91
C LEU A 28 -9.29 11.00 11.06
N VAL A 29 -9.62 10.98 9.77
CA VAL A 29 -9.42 12.12 8.86
C VAL A 29 -10.27 13.32 9.29
N GLU A 30 -11.53 13.10 9.64
CA GLU A 30 -12.44 14.15 10.14
C GLU A 30 -12.00 14.74 11.49
N SER A 31 -11.28 13.97 12.31
CA SER A 31 -10.82 14.39 13.65
C SER A 31 -9.55 15.25 13.62
N GLY A 32 -8.92 15.45 12.46
CA GLY A 32 -7.83 16.42 12.27
C GLY A 32 -6.47 15.81 11.87
N ASN A 33 -5.40 16.62 12.04
CA ASN A 33 -4.06 16.43 11.46
C ASN A 33 -3.25 15.26 12.06
N ILE A 34 -3.65 14.03 11.75
CA ILE A 34 -2.81 12.84 11.91
C ILE A 34 -2.30 12.39 10.55
N LYS A 35 -1.01 12.04 10.49
CA LYS A 35 -0.41 11.43 9.30
C LYS A 35 -0.83 9.98 9.25
N ILE A 36 -1.66 9.62 8.29
CA ILE A 36 -2.20 8.26 8.15
C ILE A 36 -1.62 7.63 6.89
N LEU A 37 -1.06 6.43 7.05
CA LEU A 37 -0.75 5.53 5.95
C LEU A 37 -1.70 4.33 6.03
N VAL A 38 -2.49 4.16 4.97
CA VAL A 38 -3.39 3.03 4.80
C VAL A 38 -2.68 1.97 3.95
N ILE A 39 -2.64 0.74 4.45
CA ILE A 39 -2.07 -0.39 3.71
C ILE A 39 -3.19 -1.37 3.40
N ASP A 40 -3.52 -1.55 2.12
CA ASP A 40 -4.38 -2.65 1.71
C ASP A 40 -3.55 -3.91 1.52
N ALA A 41 -3.65 -4.83 2.48
CA ALA A 41 -2.95 -6.10 2.47
C ALA A 41 -3.71 -7.19 1.67
N ASP A 42 -4.85 -6.87 1.06
CA ASP A 42 -5.62 -7.81 0.22
C ASP A 42 -4.98 -7.92 -1.18
N PRO A 43 -4.67 -9.15 -1.67
CA PRO A 43 -4.24 -9.36 -3.05
C PRO A 43 -5.23 -8.83 -4.11
N ALA A 44 -6.52 -8.79 -3.78
CA ALA A 44 -7.57 -8.31 -4.68
C ALA A 44 -7.71 -6.77 -4.70
N THR A 45 -7.04 -6.04 -3.79
CA THR A 45 -7.04 -4.57 -3.72
C THR A 45 -8.45 -3.96 -3.58
N ASN A 46 -9.19 -4.36 -2.55
CA ASN A 46 -10.59 -3.95 -2.38
C ASN A 46 -10.76 -2.63 -1.63
N LEU A 47 -9.80 -2.24 -0.77
CA LEU A 47 -9.94 -1.07 0.09
C LEU A 47 -9.83 0.26 -0.68
N PRO A 48 -8.90 0.46 -1.64
CA PRO A 48 -8.83 1.69 -2.41
C PRO A 48 -10.13 2.00 -3.17
N ASP A 49 -10.78 0.99 -3.74
CA ASP A 49 -12.05 1.13 -4.45
C ASP A 49 -13.17 1.64 -3.52
N VAL A 50 -13.26 1.07 -2.31
CA VAL A 50 -14.21 1.51 -1.27
C VAL A 50 -13.97 2.97 -0.85
N LEU A 51 -12.71 3.41 -0.87
CA LEU A 51 -12.29 4.77 -0.55
C LEU A 51 -12.39 5.74 -1.74
N GLY A 52 -12.72 5.25 -2.95
CA GLY A 52 -12.75 6.06 -4.17
C GLY A 52 -11.36 6.51 -4.64
N ILE A 53 -10.30 5.80 -4.25
CA ILE A 53 -8.92 6.12 -4.58
C ILE A 53 -8.46 5.28 -5.76
N ASN A 54 -8.01 5.95 -6.82
CA ASN A 54 -7.46 5.29 -8.00
C ASN A 54 -5.99 4.90 -7.77
N VAL A 55 -5.75 3.62 -7.45
CA VAL A 55 -4.40 3.06 -7.34
C VAL A 55 -3.96 2.52 -8.70
N LYS A 56 -2.91 3.13 -9.26
CA LYS A 56 -2.39 2.77 -10.60
C LYS A 56 -1.45 1.56 -10.59
N LYS A 57 -0.80 1.30 -9.45
CA LYS A 57 0.25 0.29 -9.34
C LYS A 57 0.32 -0.24 -7.92
N THR A 58 0.56 -1.53 -7.78
CA THR A 58 0.63 -2.23 -6.49
C THR A 58 2.05 -2.69 -6.18
N VAL A 59 2.31 -3.07 -4.92
CA VAL A 59 3.60 -3.64 -4.52
C VAL A 59 3.91 -4.92 -5.30
N GLY A 60 2.91 -5.77 -5.55
CA GLY A 60 3.07 -6.99 -6.37
C GLY A 60 3.55 -6.69 -7.79
N MET A 61 3.03 -5.63 -8.43
CA MET A 61 3.51 -5.20 -9.76
C MET A 61 4.96 -4.69 -9.71
N VAL A 62 5.33 -3.97 -8.65
CA VAL A 62 6.72 -3.51 -8.44
C VAL A 62 7.67 -4.69 -8.26
N GLU A 63 7.27 -5.69 -7.48
CA GLU A 63 8.03 -6.92 -7.29
C GLU A 63 8.26 -7.65 -8.63
N ASP A 64 7.21 -7.80 -9.45
CA ASP A 64 7.30 -8.46 -10.76
C ASP A 64 8.22 -7.72 -11.74
N GLU A 65 8.16 -6.40 -11.76
CA GLU A 65 9.08 -5.59 -12.56
C GLU A 65 10.53 -5.73 -12.09
N LEU A 66 10.77 -5.71 -10.78
CA LEU A 66 12.10 -5.87 -10.22
C LEU A 66 12.67 -7.26 -10.56
N ARG A 67 11.85 -8.31 -10.45
CA ARG A 67 12.21 -9.68 -10.85
C ARG A 67 12.62 -9.74 -12.33
N ARG A 68 11.80 -9.18 -13.23
CA ARG A 68 12.11 -9.15 -14.68
C ARG A 68 13.41 -8.41 -15.00
N LYS A 69 13.69 -7.29 -14.32
CA LYS A 69 14.95 -6.55 -14.50
C LYS A 69 16.17 -7.34 -14.02
N LEU A 70 16.02 -8.10 -12.94
CA LEU A 70 17.07 -9.00 -12.45
C LEU A 70 17.36 -10.12 -13.45
N GLU A 71 16.32 -10.76 -13.99
CA GLU A 71 16.45 -11.83 -14.99
C GLU A 71 17.16 -11.34 -16.27
N LYS A 72 16.96 -10.07 -16.65
CA LYS A 72 17.61 -9.45 -17.81
C LYS A 72 18.98 -8.81 -17.52
N SER A 73 19.48 -8.91 -16.28
CA SER A 73 20.71 -8.22 -15.85
C SER A 73 20.70 -6.70 -16.09
N GLU A 74 19.52 -6.06 -16.01
CA GLU A 74 19.34 -4.62 -16.25
C GLU A 74 19.59 -3.76 -15.00
N ILE A 75 20.02 -4.37 -13.90
CA ILE A 75 20.25 -3.69 -12.62
C ILE A 75 21.75 -3.40 -12.45
N PRO A 76 22.14 -2.12 -12.30
CA PRO A 76 23.53 -1.76 -12.05
C PRO A 76 24.06 -2.43 -10.77
N PRO A 77 25.31 -2.93 -10.76
CA PRO A 77 25.88 -3.59 -9.59
C PRO A 77 26.13 -2.63 -8.41
N THR A 78 26.04 -1.32 -8.66
CA THR A 78 26.20 -0.27 -7.65
C THR A 78 24.95 0.00 -6.83
N VAL A 79 23.79 -0.58 -7.20
CA VAL A 79 22.51 -0.34 -6.52
C VAL A 79 22.01 -1.62 -5.87
N THR A 80 21.60 -1.54 -4.61
CA THR A 80 21.03 -2.69 -3.92
C THR A 80 19.58 -2.92 -4.32
N LYS A 81 19.12 -4.18 -4.25
CA LYS A 81 17.70 -4.52 -4.46
C LYS A 81 16.77 -3.76 -3.51
N LYS A 82 17.24 -3.52 -2.28
CA LYS A 82 16.49 -2.79 -1.24
C LYS A 82 16.25 -1.34 -1.65
N GLU A 83 17.28 -0.61 -2.08
CA GLU A 83 17.16 0.80 -2.50
C GLU A 83 16.23 0.95 -3.70
N LEU A 84 16.32 0.02 -4.67
CA LEU A 84 15.40 -0.03 -5.81
C LEU A 84 13.96 -0.23 -5.37
N LEU A 85 13.73 -1.20 -4.48
CA LEU A 85 12.40 -1.50 -3.99
C LEU A 85 11.82 -0.34 -3.20
N GLU A 86 12.58 0.26 -2.27
CA GLU A 86 12.16 1.43 -1.50
C GLU A 86 11.80 2.62 -2.42
N GLY A 87 12.65 2.91 -3.42
CA GLY A 87 12.39 3.97 -4.39
C GLY A 87 11.13 3.71 -5.23
N GLN A 88 10.91 2.48 -5.66
CA GLN A 88 9.70 2.11 -6.41
C GLN A 88 8.45 2.11 -5.54
N ILE A 89 8.54 1.64 -4.28
CA ILE A 89 7.43 1.67 -3.32
C ILE A 89 7.00 3.12 -3.05
N HIS A 90 7.95 4.03 -2.83
CA HIS A 90 7.64 5.45 -2.69
C HIS A 90 6.92 6.01 -3.92
N GLY A 91 7.30 5.58 -5.12
CA GLY A 91 6.67 6.02 -6.38
C GLY A 91 5.26 5.47 -6.63
N ILE A 92 4.79 4.48 -5.88
CA ILE A 92 3.44 3.89 -6.03
C ILE A 92 2.49 4.27 -4.89
N LEU A 93 2.94 5.06 -3.91
CA LEU A 93 2.04 5.63 -2.90
C LEU A 93 0.99 6.50 -3.59
N ALA A 94 -0.29 6.22 -3.33
CA ALA A 94 -1.39 7.04 -3.79
C ALA A 94 -1.73 8.06 -2.70
N GLU A 95 -1.47 9.33 -2.98
CA GLU A 95 -1.79 10.44 -2.07
C GLU A 95 -3.27 10.79 -2.17
N ALA A 96 -3.93 10.95 -1.02
CA ALA A 96 -5.31 11.40 -0.90
C ALA A 96 -5.44 12.53 0.13
N GLU A 97 -6.61 13.16 0.20
CA GLU A 97 -6.85 14.20 1.19
C GLU A 97 -6.88 13.59 2.60
N GLY A 98 -5.81 13.84 3.38
CA GLY A 98 -5.69 13.43 4.78
C GLY A 98 -5.05 12.06 5.03
N PHE A 99 -4.70 11.30 3.99
CA PHE A 99 -4.01 10.00 4.13
C PHE A 99 -3.33 9.57 2.82
N ASP A 100 -2.34 8.69 2.94
CA ASP A 100 -1.73 8.00 1.81
C ASP A 100 -2.17 6.54 1.78
N VAL A 101 -2.21 5.94 0.59
CA VAL A 101 -2.59 4.53 0.38
C VAL A 101 -1.47 3.77 -0.30
N LEU A 102 -1.12 2.62 0.27
CA LEU A 102 -0.27 1.62 -0.35
C LEU A 102 -1.07 0.34 -0.55
N ALA A 103 -1.25 -0.08 -1.80
CA ALA A 103 -1.88 -1.35 -2.12
C ALA A 103 -0.83 -2.44 -2.33
N MET A 104 -0.97 -3.56 -1.63
CA MET A 104 -0.09 -4.70 -1.82
C MET A 104 -0.34 -5.36 -3.17
N GLY A 105 -1.59 -5.71 -3.47
CA GLY A 105 -1.95 -6.45 -4.69
C GLY A 105 -1.25 -7.81 -4.80
N ARG A 106 -1.63 -8.61 -5.81
CA ARG A 106 -0.93 -9.85 -6.13
C ARG A 106 0.16 -9.58 -7.18
N SER A 107 1.28 -10.30 -7.10
CA SER A 107 2.13 -10.52 -8.27
C SER A 107 1.40 -11.40 -9.27
N GLU A 108 1.44 -11.05 -10.56
CA GLU A 108 1.00 -11.96 -11.60
C GLU A 108 2.07 -13.05 -11.72
N GLY A 109 1.75 -14.24 -11.19
CA GLY A 109 2.61 -15.42 -11.24
C GLY A 109 2.93 -15.86 -12.66
#